data_AF-A0A820BB65-F1
#
_entry.id   AF-A0A820BB65-F1
#
_cell.length_a   1.000
_cell.length_b   1.000
_cell.length_c   1.000
_cell.angle_alpha   90.00
_cell.angle_beta   90.00
_cell.angle_gamma   90.00
#
_symmetry.space_group_name_H-M   'P 1'
#
loop_
_entity.id
_entity.type
_entity.pdbx_description
1 polymer ?
#
loop_
_entity_poly.entity_id
_entity_poly.type
_entity_poly.pdbx_seq_one_letter_code
_entity_poly.pdbx_strand_id
1 'polypeptide(L)' 'MKVKRLVFVLYAPNARNVWLILTTYGIQQYRSEMNKNHKGLWDIVTDKAPSGPTYLYLINDYHMEDICYEQIQ' A
#
# COMPACT_ATOMS: atom_id res chain seq x y z
N MET A 1 -4.85 29.57 0.51
CA MET A 1 -5.22 28.39 -0.31
C MET A 1 -5.64 27.26 0.62
N LYS A 2 -6.78 26.58 0.39
CA LYS A 2 -7.19 25.42 1.19
C LYS A 2 -6.45 24.18 0.67
N VAL A 3 -5.67 23.53 1.53
CA VAL A 3 -5.01 22.25 1.22
C VAL A 3 -6.06 21.15 1.28
N LYS A 4 -6.31 20.44 0.16
CA LYS A 4 -7.23 19.31 0.11
C LYS A 4 -6.50 18.05 0.55
N ARG A 5 -6.97 17.40 1.62
CA ARG A 5 -6.49 16.08 2.04
C ARG A 5 -7.42 15.01 1.49
N LEU A 6 -6.85 13.94 0.95
CA LEU A 6 -7.57 12.75 0.49
C LEU A 6 -7.29 11.58 1.43
N VAL A 7 -8.28 10.71 1.56
CA VAL A 7 -8.18 9.45 2.29
C VAL A 7 -8.19 8.31 1.29
N PHE A 8 -7.19 7.46 1.34
CA PHE A 8 -7.10 6.23 0.55
C PHE A 8 -7.33 5.05 1.48
N VAL A 9 -8.17 4.11 1.06
CA VAL A 9 -8.53 2.92 1.85
C VAL A 9 -8.47 1.69 0.96
N LEU A 10 -7.87 0.62 1.46
CA LEU A 10 -7.77 -0.67 0.80
C LEU A 10 -8.02 -1.81 1.80
N TYR A 11 -8.87 -2.78 1.45
CA TYR A 11 -8.98 -4.02 2.22
C TYR A 11 -7.97 -5.04 1.71
N ALA A 12 -6.98 -5.39 2.53
CA ALA A 12 -5.94 -6.36 2.22
C ALA A 12 -5.47 -7.06 3.51
N PRO A 13 -6.29 -7.95 4.10
CA PRO A 13 -6.07 -8.49 5.44
C PRO A 13 -4.79 -9.32 5.55
N ASN A 14 -4.39 -10.00 4.47
CA ASN A 14 -3.22 -10.87 4.44
C ASN A 14 -1.95 -10.14 4.02
N ALA A 15 -2.04 -8.88 3.58
CA ALA A 15 -0.86 -8.10 3.23
C ALA A 15 0.02 -7.88 4.47
N ARG A 16 1.33 -7.94 4.26
CA ARG A 16 2.35 -7.59 5.26
C ARG A 16 2.63 -6.10 5.25
N ASN A 17 2.66 -5.50 4.06
CA ASN A 17 2.85 -4.08 3.84
C ASN A 17 2.04 -3.62 2.63
N VAL A 18 1.52 -2.39 2.70
CA VAL A 18 0.86 -1.72 1.56
C VAL A 18 1.42 -0.31 1.45
N TRP A 19 1.83 0.10 0.25
CA TRP A 19 2.22 1.47 -0.03
C TRP A 19 1.28 2.13 -1.03
N LEU A 20 0.91 3.37 -0.75
CA LEU A 20 0.31 4.27 -1.72
C LEU A 20 1.42 4.87 -2.60
N ILE A 21 1.29 4.74 -3.91
CA ILE A 21 2.17 5.37 -4.90
C ILE A 21 1.33 6.35 -5.72
N LEU A 22 1.72 7.62 -5.72
CA LEU A 22 1.12 8.64 -6.60
C LEU A 22 2.04 8.87 -7.80
N THR A 23 1.45 8.87 -8.99
CA THR A 23 2.17 9.01 -10.26
C THR A 23 1.57 10.10 -11.13
N THR A 24 2.42 10.72 -11.93
CA THR A 24 2.02 11.68 -12.96
C THR A 24 2.72 11.29 -14.25
N TYR A 25 1.96 11.03 -15.31
CA TYR A 25 2.48 10.50 -16.59
C TYR A 25 3.37 9.26 -16.44
N GLY A 26 3.03 8.36 -15.51
CA GLY A 26 3.79 7.13 -15.24
C GLY A 26 5.03 7.31 -14.35
N ILE A 27 5.36 8.54 -13.94
CA ILE A 27 6.51 8.82 -13.07
C ILE A 27 6.05 8.90 -11.62
N GLN A 28 6.67 8.12 -10.73
CA GLN A 28 6.41 8.18 -9.28
C GLN A 28 6.79 9.56 -8.72
N GLN A 29 5.82 10.22 -8.09
CA GLN A 29 5.98 11.50 -7.42
C GLN A 29 6.05 11.36 -5.89
N TYR A 30 5.33 10.37 -5.37
CA TYR A 30 5.19 10.15 -3.93
C TYR A 30 4.98 8.67 -3.65
N ARG A 31 5.60 8.19 -2.57
CA ARG A 31 5.39 6.86 -2.01
C ARG A 31 5.29 6.98 -0.51
N SER A 32 4.27 6.35 0.07
CA SER A 32 4.12 6.28 1.53
C SER A 32 3.43 5.01 1.94
N GLU A 33 3.88 4.44 3.06
CA GLU A 33 3.30 3.24 3.63
C GLU A 33 1.96 3.54 4.29
N MET A 34 0.99 2.66 4.10
CA MET A 34 -0.35 2.78 4.69
C MET A 34 -0.38 2.14 6.07
N ASN A 35 -1.33 2.57 6.90
CA ASN A 35 -1.51 2.03 8.25
C ASN A 35 -2.50 0.87 8.21
N LYS A 36 -2.11 -0.31 8.70
CA LYS A 36 -3.02 -1.46 8.87
C LYS A 36 -3.77 -1.36 10.18
N ASN A 37 -5.08 -1.57 10.15
CA ASN A 37 -5.88 -1.73 11.36
C ASN A 37 -6.22 -3.20 11.66
N HIS A 38 -6.82 -3.44 12.83
CA HIS A 38 -7.19 -4.78 13.30
C HIS A 38 -8.24 -5.51 12.44
N LYS A 39 -8.90 -4.81 11.50
CA LYS A 39 -9.87 -5.38 10.55
C LYS A 39 -9.24 -5.72 9.20
N GLY A 40 -7.93 -5.57 9.03
CA GLY A 40 -7.25 -5.83 7.76
C GLY A 40 -7.47 -4.74 6.69
N LEU A 41 -7.99 -3.58 7.11
CA LEU A 41 -8.04 -2.38 6.26
C LEU A 41 -6.72 -1.62 6.41
N TRP A 42 -6.28 -1.06 5.28
CA TRP A 42 -5.14 -0.18 5.16
C TRP A 42 -5.64 1.21 4.81
N ASP A 43 -5.17 2.23 5.53
CA ASP A 43 -5.54 3.62 5.25
C ASP A 43 -4.36 4.60 5.33
N ILE A 44 -4.47 5.68 4.56
CA ILE A 44 -3.57 6.82 4.64
C ILE A 44 -4.32 8.12 4.29
N VAL A 45 -4.00 9.19 5.01
CA VAL A 45 -4.47 10.54 4.72
C VAL A 45 -3.30 11.36 4.17
N THR A 46 -3.44 11.95 2.99
CA THR A 46 -2.37 12.73 2.35
C THR A 46 -2.89 13.97 1.64
N ASP A 47 -2.11 15.04 1.67
CA ASP A 47 -2.29 16.25 0.86
C ASP A 47 -1.47 16.24 -0.43
N LYS A 48 -0.68 15.17 -0.66
CA LYS A 48 0.19 15.01 -1.82
C LYS A 48 -0.52 14.53 -3.08
N ALA A 49 -1.83 14.33 -3.00
CA ALA A 49 -2.69 13.95 -4.11
C ALA A 49 -3.55 15.14 -4.57
N PRO A 50 -2.98 16.09 -5.34
CA PRO A 50 -3.78 17.11 -6.02
C PRO A 50 -4.71 16.44 -7.06
N SER A 51 -5.60 17.19 -7.69
CA SER A 51 -6.38 16.66 -8.83
C SER A 51 -5.44 16.36 -10.01
N GLY A 52 -5.51 15.16 -10.59
CA GLY A 52 -4.77 14.81 -11.82
C GLY A 52 -3.78 13.63 -11.74
N PRO A 53 -3.03 13.41 -10.65
CA PRO A 53 -2.20 12.22 -10.48
C PRO A 53 -3.06 10.95 -10.44
N THR A 54 -2.57 9.91 -11.09
CA THR A 54 -3.06 8.55 -10.91
C THR A 54 -2.38 7.92 -9.70
N TYR A 55 -3.01 6.92 -9.10
CA TYR A 55 -2.46 6.23 -7.93
C TYR A 55 -2.44 4.72 -8.15
N LEU A 56 -1.53 4.06 -7.44
CA LEU A 56 -1.35 2.62 -7.42
C LEU A 56 -1.14 2.18 -5.98
N TYR A 57 -1.47 0.92 -5.68
CA TYR A 57 -1.09 0.26 -4.43
C TYR A 57 0.01 -0.75 -4.73
N LEU A 58 1.13 -0.65 -4.02
CA LEU A 58 2.12 -1.72 -3.97
C LEU A 58 1.80 -2.57 -2.75
N ILE A 59 1.48 -3.85 -2.97
CA ILE A 59 1.11 -4.79 -1.92
C ILE A 59 2.21 -5.83 -1.81
N ASN A 60 2.76 -6.01 -0.61
CA ASN A 60 3.65 -7.12 -0.31
C ASN A 60 2.88 -8.15 0.51
N ASP A 61 2.59 -9.29 -0.09
CA ASP A 61 1.82 -10.40 0.44
C ASP A 61 2.66 -11.67 0.63
N TYR A 62 3.99 -11.57 0.60
CA TYR A 62 4.88 -12.74 0.62
C TYR A 62 4.57 -13.67 1.80
N HIS A 63 3.91 -14.78 1.47
CA HIS A 63 3.79 -15.95 2.30
C HIS A 63 5.11 -16.70 2.17
N MET A 64 5.93 -16.71 3.23
CA MET A 64 6.91 -17.79 3.37
C MET A 64 6.06 -19.06 3.44
N GLU A 65 5.95 -19.80 2.35
CA GLU A 65 5.66 -21.22 2.46
C GLU A 65 6.80 -21.76 3.33
N ASP A 66 6.47 -22.23 4.54
CA ASP A 66 7.36 -23.05 5.33
C ASP A 66 7.64 -24.32 4.53
N ILE A 67 8.60 -24.25 3.60
CA ILE A 67 9.13 -25.41 2.90
C ILE A 67 9.94 -26.19 3.94
N CYS A 68 9.25 -27.03 4.72
CA CYS A 68 9.87 -28.11 5.48
C CYS A 68 10.54 -29.05 4.48
N TYR A 69 11.84 -28.91 4.24
CA TYR A 69 12.64 -30.01 3.73
C TYR A 69 12.75 -31.05 4.84
N GLU A 70 11.89 -32.08 4.84
CA GLU A 70 12.26 -33.33 5.49
C GLU A 70 13.46 -33.89 4.72
N GLN A 71 14.64 -33.80 5.33
CA GLN A 71 15.80 -34.56 4.88
C GLN A 71 15.49 -36.04 5.13
N ILE A 72 15.07 -36.74 4.08
CA ILE A 72 15.01 -38.21 4.09
C ILE A 72 16.46 -38.70 4.06
N GLN A 73 16.93 -39.26 5.17
CA GLN A 73 18.16 -40.06 5.26
C GLN A 73 17.96 -41.45 4.67
#